data_AF-A0A960Z092-F1
#
_entry.id   AF-A0A960Z092-F1
#
_cell.length_a   1.000
_cell.length_b   1.000
_cell.length_c   1.000
_cell.angle_alpha   90.00
_cell.angle_beta   90.00
_cell.angle_gamma   90.00
#
_symmetry.space_group_name_H-M   'P 1'
#
loop_
_entity.id
_entity.type
_entity.pdbx_description
1 polymer ?
#
loop_
_entity_poly.entity_id
_entity_poly.type
_entity_poly.pdbx_seq_one_letter_code
_entity_poly.pdbx_strand_id
1 'polypeptide(L)'
;MNKAEKAEKLEMDDDYDFWDHDELEKVQEKRARQWLRLYKKMLDARSAGNTKALEKAVEGLQKHEAQDRVLREKSQQCGYYWY
;
A
#
# COMPACT_ATOMS: atom_id res chain seq x y z
N MET A 1 -15.64 -12.26 14.19
CA MET A 1 -14.75 -11.69 13.17
C MET A 1 -15.53 -11.41 11.91
N ASN A 2 -15.80 -10.13 11.68
CA ASN A 2 -16.48 -9.64 10.49
C ASN A 2 -15.52 -9.68 9.28
N LYS A 3 -16.05 -9.74 8.05
CA LYS A 3 -15.22 -9.80 6.82
C LYS A 3 -14.22 -8.64 6.70
N ALA A 4 -14.55 -7.48 7.27
CA ALA A 4 -13.67 -6.31 7.36
C ALA A 4 -12.49 -6.56 8.30
N GLU A 5 -12.72 -7.07 9.51
CA GLU A 5 -11.66 -7.44 10.47
C GLU A 5 -10.77 -8.56 9.91
N LYS A 6 -11.34 -9.47 9.11
CA LYS A 6 -10.57 -10.55 8.47
C LYS A 6 -9.71 -10.03 7.31
N ALA A 7 -10.12 -8.98 6.59
CA ALA A 7 -9.33 -8.35 5.54
C ALA A 7 -8.26 -7.40 6.10
N GLU A 8 -8.57 -6.72 7.21
CA GLU A 8 -7.63 -5.85 7.94
C GLU A 8 -6.53 -6.67 8.62
N LYS A 9 -6.85 -7.90 9.06
CA LYS A 9 -5.87 -8.85 9.61
C LYS A 9 -5.08 -9.62 8.54
N LEU A 10 -5.59 -9.78 7.31
CA LEU A 10 -4.96 -10.62 6.29
C LEU A 10 -3.81 -9.98 5.48
N GLU A 11 -3.59 -8.66 5.55
CA GLU A 11 -2.53 -7.99 4.77
C GLU A 11 -1.38 -7.44 5.63
N MET A 12 -1.47 -7.61 6.96
CA MET A 12 -0.44 -7.18 7.92
C MET A 12 0.20 -8.34 8.70
N ASP A 13 -0.10 -9.59 8.30
CA ASP A 13 0.47 -10.85 8.80
C ASP A 13 1.71 -11.29 7.99
N ASP A 14 2.32 -10.38 7.22
CA ASP A 14 3.70 -10.61 6.80
C ASP A 14 4.57 -10.14 7.98
N ASP A 15 5.06 -11.09 8.78
CA ASP A 15 6.12 -10.90 9.79
C ASP A 15 7.42 -10.48 9.07
N TYR A 16 7.44 -9.26 8.52
CA TYR A 16 8.64 -8.70 7.91
C TYR A 16 9.69 -8.50 8.99
N ASP A 17 10.92 -8.93 8.74
CA ASP A 17 12.02 -8.59 9.62
C ASP A 17 12.42 -7.15 9.34
N PHE A 18 11.90 -6.21 10.13
CA PHE A 18 12.25 -4.79 10.01
C PHE A 18 13.73 -4.50 10.32
N TRP A 19 14.51 -5.48 10.77
CA TRP A 19 15.96 -5.37 10.91
C TRP A 19 16.73 -5.87 9.68
N ASP A 20 16.06 -6.54 8.72
CA ASP A 20 16.61 -6.89 7.42
C ASP A 20 16.31 -5.77 6.41
N HIS A 21 17.30 -4.92 6.15
CA HIS A 21 17.16 -3.80 5.23
C HIS A 21 16.97 -4.24 3.77
N ASP A 22 17.48 -5.41 3.37
CA ASP A 22 17.30 -5.94 2.01
C ASP A 22 15.86 -6.44 1.81
N GLU A 23 15.24 -6.96 2.88
CA GLU A 23 13.81 -7.29 2.88
C GLU A 23 12.97 -6.01 2.78
N LEU A 24 13.27 -4.99 3.59
CA LEU A 24 12.57 -3.70 3.56
C LEU A 24 12.64 -3.00 2.21
N GLU A 25 13.78 -3.06 1.51
CA GLU A 25 13.92 -2.50 0.15
C GLU A 25 12.98 -3.20 -0.84
N LYS A 26 12.90 -4.54 -0.79
CA LYS A 26 11.97 -5.31 -1.67
C LYS A 26 10.51 -5.00 -1.36
N VAL A 27 10.16 -4.83 -0.08
CA VAL A 27 8.81 -4.42 0.31
C VAL A 27 8.54 -3.02 -0.24
N GLN A 28 9.45 -2.06 -0.06
CA GLN A 28 9.31 -0.71 -0.59
C GLN A 28 9.10 -0.71 -2.11
N GLU A 29 9.88 -1.48 -2.87
CA GLU A 29 9.68 -1.59 -4.32
C GLU A 29 8.31 -2.20 -4.69
N LYS A 30 7.88 -3.25 -3.98
CA LYS A 30 6.59 -3.90 -4.20
C LYS A 30 5.45 -2.90 -3.99
N ARG A 31 5.54 -2.09 -2.94
CA ARG A 31 4.57 -1.03 -2.62
C ARG A 31 4.59 0.08 -3.67
N ALA A 32 5.77 0.56 -4.08
CA ALA A 32 5.89 1.55 -5.16
C ALA A 32 5.23 1.06 -6.47
N ARG A 33 5.46 -0.21 -6.85
CA ARG A 33 4.80 -0.83 -8.01
C ARG A 33 3.28 -0.92 -7.86
N GLN A 34 2.79 -1.20 -6.66
CA GLN A 34 1.35 -1.25 -6.37
C GLN A 34 0.72 0.15 -6.47
N TRP A 35 1.37 1.17 -5.92
CA TRP A 35 0.94 2.56 -6.04
C TRP A 35 0.86 3.01 -7.51
N LEU A 36 1.90 2.78 -8.30
CA LEU A 36 1.91 3.13 -9.74
C LEU A 36 0.77 2.46 -10.50
N ARG A 37 0.47 1.20 -10.17
CA ARG A 37 -0.64 0.46 -10.78
C ARG A 37 -2.00 1.06 -10.45
N LEU A 38 -2.21 1.45 -9.18
CA LEU A 38 -3.46 2.10 -8.74
C LEU A 38 -3.61 3.50 -9.35
N TYR A 39 -2.52 4.25 -9.40
CA TYR A 39 -2.48 5.58 -9.99
C TYR A 39 -2.79 5.55 -11.49
N LYS A 40 -2.21 4.59 -12.23
CA LYS A 40 -2.56 4.37 -13.64
C LYS A 40 -4.05 4.07 -13.82
N LYS A 41 -4.62 3.18 -13.00
CA LYS A 41 -6.07 2.88 -13.05
C LYS A 41 -6.92 4.12 -12.80
N MET A 42 -6.51 4.99 -11.89
CA MET A 42 -7.19 6.26 -11.62
C MET A 42 -7.16 7.17 -12.86
N LEU A 43 -5.99 7.33 -13.50
CA LEU A 43 -5.86 8.12 -14.72
C LEU A 43 -6.68 7.56 -15.88
N ASP A 44 -6.62 6.25 -16.11
CA ASP A 44 -7.39 5.58 -17.16
C ASP A 44 -8.90 5.76 -16.94
N ALA A 45 -9.37 5.57 -15.69
CA ALA A 45 -10.78 5.77 -15.34
C ALA A 45 -11.23 7.22 -15.50
N ARG A 46 -10.38 8.18 -15.14
CA ARG A 46 -10.64 9.61 -15.32
C ARG A 46 -10.73 9.98 -16.79
N SER A 47 -9.79 9.51 -17.62
CA SER A 47 -9.78 9.76 -19.06
C SER A 47 -11.00 9.14 -19.75
N ALA A 48 -11.49 8.01 -19.25
CA ALA A 48 -12.67 7.33 -19.78
C ALA A 48 -14.00 7.89 -19.25
N GLY A 49 -13.98 8.86 -18.32
CA GLY A 49 -15.20 9.36 -17.67
C GLY A 49 -15.93 8.30 -16.82
N ASN A 50 -15.25 7.22 -16.41
CA ASN A 50 -15.87 6.14 -15.65
C ASN A 50 -15.79 6.44 -14.15
N THR A 51 -16.81 7.15 -13.64
CA THR A 51 -16.87 7.63 -12.25
C THR A 51 -16.74 6.50 -11.22
N LYS A 52 -17.40 5.36 -11.44
CA LYS A 52 -17.34 4.23 -10.50
C LYS A 52 -15.95 3.59 -10.43
N ALA A 53 -15.27 3.46 -11.57
CA ALA A 53 -13.91 2.95 -11.61
C ALA A 53 -12.93 3.95 -10.98
N LEU A 54 -13.17 5.26 -11.16
CA LEU A 54 -12.40 6.34 -10.57
C LEU A 54 -12.51 6.32 -9.04
N GLU A 55 -13.72 6.28 -8.49
CA GLU A 55 -13.97 6.18 -7.04
C GLU A 55 -13.24 4.98 -6.44
N LYS A 56 -13.36 3.80 -7.05
CA LYS A 56 -12.69 2.58 -6.59
C LYS A 56 -11.16 2.69 -6.65
N ALA A 57 -10.60 3.34 -7.67
CA ALA A 57 -9.16 3.56 -7.76
C ALA A 57 -8.66 4.54 -6.69
N VAL A 58 -9.43 5.59 -6.40
CA VAL A 58 -9.13 6.57 -5.34
C VAL A 58 -9.18 5.92 -3.96
N GLU A 59 -10.23 5.14 -3.65
CA GLU A 59 -10.29 4.38 -2.39
C GLU A 59 -9.09 3.42 -2.24
N GLY A 60 -8.67 2.78 -3.34
CA GLY A 60 -7.48 1.93 -3.35
C GLY A 60 -6.20 2.69 -3.04
N LEU A 61 -6.03 3.89 -3.60
CA LEU A 61 -4.88 4.76 -3.31
C LEU A 61 -4.87 5.21 -1.84
N GLN A 62 -6.02 5.62 -1.29
CA GLN A 62 -6.13 6.03 0.12
C GLN A 62 -5.78 4.88 1.08
N LYS A 63 -6.26 3.66 0.80
CA LYS A 63 -5.90 2.47 1.58
C LYS A 63 -4.41 2.15 1.48
N HIS A 64 -3.84 2.25 0.28
CA HIS A 64 -2.41 2.05 0.07
C HIS A 64 -1.59 3.06 0.89
N GLU A 65 -1.96 4.33 0.88
CA GLU A 65 -1.28 5.39 1.62
C GLU A 65 -1.32 5.14 3.14
N ALA A 66 -2.48 4.71 3.68
CA ALA A 66 -2.60 4.36 5.09
C ALA A 66 -1.67 3.19 5.49
N GLN A 67 -1.60 2.16 4.65
CA GLN A 67 -0.70 1.02 4.85
C GLN A 67 0.78 1.42 4.75
N ASP A 68 1.15 2.23 3.76
CA ASP A 68 2.53 2.72 3.58
C ASP A 68 2.99 3.56 4.76
N ARG A 69 2.09 4.37 5.33
CA ARG A 69 2.38 5.16 6.52
C ARG A 69 2.78 4.28 7.69
N VAL A 70 2.03 3.20 7.96
CA VAL A 70 2.35 2.26 9.04
C VAL A 70 3.71 1.58 8.80
N LEU A 71 3.98 1.17 7.56
CA LEU A 71 5.27 0.55 7.20
C LEU A 71 6.44 1.53 7.37
N ARG A 72 6.29 2.78 6.93
CA ARG A 72 7.29 3.84 7.12
C ARG A 72 7.54 4.11 8.61
N GLU A 73 6.49 4.25 9.41
CA GLU A 73 6.60 4.48 10.86
C GLU A 73 7.35 3.34 11.55
N LYS A 74 7.07 2.07 11.20
CA LYS A 74 7.78 0.90 11.72
C LYS A 74 9.23 0.83 11.24
N SER A 75 9.48 1.08 9.96
CA SER A 75 10.84 1.01 9.38
C SER A 75 11.77 2.07 9.99
N GLN A 76 11.25 3.26 10.25
CA GLN A 76 12.00 4.32 10.94
C GLN A 76 12.39 3.92 12.37
N GLN A 77 11.54 3.18 13.09
CA GLN A 77 11.88 2.68 14.44
C GLN A 77 13.07 1.71 14.41
N CYS A 78 13.28 1.01 13.30
CA CYS A 78 14.38 0.08 13.08
C CYS A 78 15.61 0.74 12.42
N GLY A 79 15.60 2.06 12.20
CA GLY A 79 16.72 2.79 11.60
C GLY A 79 16.78 2.71 10.07
N TYR A 80 15.82 2.07 9.42
CA TYR A 80 15.69 2.06 7.97
C TYR A 80 14.97 3.31 7.48
N TYR A 81 15.58 4.03 6.54
CA TYR A 81 15.00 5.24 5.97
C TYR A 81 14.15 4.93 4.74
N TRP A 82 12.83 4.96 4.92
CA TRP A 82 11.84 4.73 3.87
C TRP A 82 11.52 6.04 3.13
N TYR A 83 12.15 6.28 1.97
CA TYR A 83 11.90 7.42 1.07
C TYR A 83 10.47 7.49 0.51
#